data_AF-A0AA39LMX0-F1
#
_entry.id   AF-A0AA39LMX0-F1
#
_cell.length_a   1.000
_cell.length_b   1.000
_cell.length_c   1.000
_cell.angle_alpha   90.00
_cell.angle_beta   90.00
_cell.angle_gamma   90.00
#
_symmetry.space_group_name_H-M   'P 1'
#
loop_
_entity.id
_entity.type
_entity.pdbx_description
1 polymer ?
#
loop_
_entity_poly.entity_id
_entity_poly.type
_entity_poly.pdbx_seq_one_letter_code
_entity_poly.pdbx_strand_id
1 'polypeptide(L)'
;MVLRTTILKGRRSGSEARSNQLGTTKKTTTANGQVNKANIGNLVTIVRELLQENIIRGKGLLARSIIKAQAFSPTFSHVYAALVAVINLNRFNRFNNKIIAATVSKFLAHLVNQQVTHEILALEILIVLLENSTSDSIAFLKECGAKLSDISPKGL
;
A
#
# COMPACT_ATOMS: atom_id res chain seq x y z
N MET A 1 36.88 -31.33 -39.10
CA MET A 1 35.42 -31.54 -39.00
C MET A 1 34.90 -30.80 -37.76
N VAL A 2 34.88 -29.47 -37.81
CA VAL A 2 34.31 -28.60 -36.77
C VAL A 2 33.19 -27.82 -37.46
N LEU A 3 31.96 -28.28 -37.28
CA LEU A 3 30.78 -27.73 -37.95
C LEU A 3 29.99 -26.84 -36.98
N ARG A 4 30.08 -25.52 -37.24
CA ARG A 4 29.03 -24.49 -37.18
C ARG A 4 27.81 -24.78 -36.27
N THR A 5 27.73 -24.09 -35.13
CA THR A 5 26.43 -23.78 -34.48
C THR A 5 26.51 -22.52 -33.58
N THR A 6 26.96 -21.38 -34.12
CA THR A 6 27.05 -20.10 -33.37
C THR A 6 26.24 -18.94 -33.97
N ILE A 7 25.17 -19.22 -34.71
CA ILE A 7 24.23 -18.17 -35.12
C ILE A 7 22.83 -18.63 -34.70
N LEU A 8 22.11 -17.76 -33.98
CA LEU A 8 20.72 -17.87 -33.48
C LEU A 8 20.50 -17.86 -31.94
N LYS A 9 21.33 -17.18 -31.13
CA LYS A 9 20.95 -16.89 -29.72
C LYS A 9 21.13 -15.45 -29.21
N GLY A 10 21.29 -14.46 -30.08
CA GLY A 10 21.56 -13.09 -29.63
C GLY A 10 20.80 -12.02 -30.39
N ARG A 11 19.48 -11.88 -30.19
CA ARG A 11 18.75 -10.66 -30.61
C ARG A 11 17.35 -10.41 -30.03
N ARG A 12 16.85 -11.22 -29.08
CA ARG A 12 15.50 -11.00 -28.49
C ARG A 12 15.47 -10.32 -27.11
N SER A 13 16.60 -10.05 -26.45
CA SER A 13 16.62 -9.54 -25.07
C SER A 13 16.81 -8.02 -24.90
N GLY A 14 17.22 -7.29 -25.95
CA GLY A 14 17.56 -5.86 -25.83
C GLY A 14 16.37 -4.90 -25.94
N SER A 15 15.35 -5.26 -26.72
CA SER A 15 14.14 -4.45 -26.94
C SER A 15 13.12 -4.60 -25.80
N GLU A 16 12.88 -5.81 -25.30
CA GLU A 16 11.98 -6.02 -24.15
C GLU A 16 12.53 -5.42 -22.83
N ALA A 17 13.86 -5.46 -22.63
CA ALA A 17 14.50 -4.81 -21.49
C ALA A 17 14.38 -3.28 -21.53
N ARG A 18 14.52 -2.67 -22.72
CA ARG A 18 14.32 -1.21 -22.92
C ARG A 18 12.85 -0.80 -22.83
N SER A 19 11.90 -1.61 -23.30
CA SER A 19 10.46 -1.37 -23.14
C SER A 19 10.03 -1.46 -21.67
N ASN A 20 10.59 -2.40 -20.91
CA ASN A 20 10.37 -2.49 -19.46
C ASN A 20 11.08 -1.37 -18.68
N GLN A 21 12.27 -0.92 -19.11
CA GLN A 21 12.94 0.25 -18.53
C GLN A 21 12.19 1.55 -18.84
N LEU A 22 11.68 1.74 -20.05
CA LEU A 22 10.92 2.93 -20.43
C LEU A 22 9.53 2.98 -19.78
N GLY A 23 8.91 1.82 -19.55
CA GLY A 23 7.68 1.70 -18.76
C GLY A 23 7.90 1.93 -17.26
N THR A 24 9.10 1.65 -16.73
CA THR A 24 9.45 1.93 -15.32
C THR A 24 9.95 3.37 -15.11
N THR A 25 10.55 4.01 -16.12
CA THR A 25 10.93 5.43 -16.07
C THR A 25 9.74 6.38 -16.24
N LYS A 26 8.77 6.06 -17.12
CA LYS A 26 7.50 6.83 -17.18
C LYS A 26 6.68 6.72 -15.89
N LYS A 27 6.75 5.58 -15.18
CA LYS A 27 6.09 5.38 -13.87
C LYS A 27 6.76 6.07 -12.69
N THR A 28 8.07 6.33 -12.76
CA THR A 28 8.86 6.94 -11.68
C THR A 28 8.68 8.45 -11.58
N THR A 29 8.25 9.12 -12.65
CA THR A 29 8.07 10.57 -12.70
C THR A 29 6.69 11.01 -12.18
N THR A 30 5.65 10.19 -12.37
CA THR A 30 4.26 10.55 -12.05
C THR A 30 3.98 10.54 -10.55
N ALA A 31 4.39 9.47 -9.83
CA ALA A 31 4.15 9.36 -8.39
C ALA A 31 4.93 10.41 -7.58
N ASN A 32 6.20 10.66 -7.92
CA ASN A 32 6.97 11.76 -7.33
C ASN A 32 6.31 13.12 -7.58
N GLY A 33 5.89 13.37 -8.82
CA GLY A 33 5.22 14.61 -9.19
C GLY A 33 3.90 14.83 -8.47
N GLN A 34 3.11 13.77 -8.26
CA GLN A 34 1.84 13.81 -7.54
C GLN A 34 2.03 14.02 -6.03
N VAL A 35 2.95 13.27 -5.41
CA VAL A 35 3.25 13.42 -3.97
C VAL A 35 3.73 14.83 -3.65
N ASN A 36 4.59 15.41 -4.50
CA ASN A 36 5.10 16.77 -4.29
C ASN A 36 4.03 17.87 -4.41
N LYS A 37 2.91 17.58 -5.09
CA LYS A 37 1.79 18.52 -5.29
C LYS A 37 0.67 18.33 -4.27
N ALA A 38 0.79 17.34 -3.37
CA ALA A 38 -0.26 17.01 -2.42
C ALA A 38 -0.46 18.09 -1.36
N ASN A 39 -1.70 18.52 -1.20
CA ASN A 39 -2.17 19.43 -0.17
C ASN A 39 -3.59 19.05 0.26
N ILE A 40 -4.10 19.71 1.29
CA ILE A 40 -5.43 19.41 1.88
C ILE A 40 -6.54 19.51 0.82
N GLY A 41 -6.47 20.48 -0.11
CA GLY A 41 -7.52 20.73 -1.09
C GLY A 41 -7.56 19.75 -2.28
N ASN A 42 -6.46 19.03 -2.57
CA ASN A 42 -6.35 18.16 -3.74
C ASN A 42 -6.02 16.69 -3.42
N LEU A 43 -5.95 16.34 -2.13
CA LEU A 43 -5.52 15.02 -1.67
C LEU A 43 -6.37 13.88 -2.26
N VAL A 44 -7.70 14.06 -2.32
CA VAL A 44 -8.63 13.04 -2.85
C VAL A 44 -8.34 12.72 -4.32
N THR A 45 -8.08 13.75 -5.13
CA THR A 45 -7.77 13.60 -6.56
C THR A 45 -6.44 12.87 -6.74
N ILE A 46 -5.40 13.29 -6.00
CA ILE A 46 -4.07 12.66 -6.04
C ILE A 46 -4.14 11.18 -5.64
N VAL A 47 -4.89 10.87 -4.58
CA VAL A 47 -5.12 9.49 -4.14
C VAL A 47 -5.76 8.67 -5.26
N ARG A 48 -6.81 9.16 -5.90
CA ARG A 48 -7.50 8.43 -6.98
C ARG A 48 -6.57 8.14 -8.15
N GLU A 49 -5.78 9.13 -8.57
CA GLU A 49 -4.80 8.96 -9.64
C GLU A 49 -3.70 7.96 -9.26
N LEU A 50 -3.16 8.04 -8.03
CA LEU A 50 -2.16 7.09 -7.53
C LEU A 50 -2.71 5.67 -7.45
N LEU A 51 -3.98 5.48 -7.08
CA LEU A 51 -4.62 4.17 -6.95
C LEU A 51 -4.94 3.51 -8.30
N GLN A 52 -5.04 4.29 -9.38
CA GLN A 52 -5.13 3.80 -10.76
C GLN A 52 -3.78 3.27 -11.26
N GLU A 53 -2.68 3.74 -10.68
CA GLU A 53 -1.34 3.21 -10.94
C GLU A 53 -1.11 1.85 -10.25
N ASN A 54 -0.19 1.06 -10.79
CA ASN A 54 0.14 -0.24 -10.20
C ASN A 54 1.11 -0.10 -9.01
N ILE A 55 0.59 0.44 -7.90
CA ILE A 55 1.36 0.72 -6.67
C ILE A 55 2.00 -0.55 -6.09
N ILE A 56 1.50 -1.74 -6.41
CA ILE A 56 2.06 -3.02 -5.96
C ILE A 56 3.49 -3.20 -6.46
N ARG A 57 3.71 -2.94 -7.75
CA ARG A 57 5.03 -3.04 -8.39
C ARG A 57 5.96 -1.88 -7.98
N GLY A 58 5.39 -0.76 -7.55
CA GLY A 58 6.09 0.48 -7.22
C GLY A 58 6.22 0.82 -5.73
N LYS A 59 5.88 -0.10 -4.81
CA LYS A 59 5.77 0.20 -3.36
C LYS A 59 7.01 0.85 -2.75
N GLY A 60 8.21 0.35 -3.11
CA GLY A 60 9.48 0.89 -2.60
C GLY A 60 9.89 2.23 -3.23
N LEU A 61 9.30 2.59 -4.37
CA LEU A 61 9.49 3.89 -4.99
C LEU A 61 8.55 4.91 -4.35
N LEU A 62 7.26 4.57 -4.21
CA LEU A 62 6.27 5.41 -3.53
C LEU A 62 6.71 5.75 -2.10
N ALA A 63 7.18 4.76 -1.32
CA ALA A 63 7.67 5.00 0.03
C ALA A 63 8.85 6.00 0.04
N ARG A 64 9.81 5.84 -0.88
CA ARG A 64 10.95 6.77 -1.00
C ARG A 64 10.51 8.17 -1.42
N SER A 65 9.53 8.29 -2.31
CA SER A 65 8.95 9.57 -2.73
C SER A 65 8.30 10.30 -1.56
N ILE A 66 7.49 9.61 -0.77
CA ILE A 66 6.80 10.18 0.39
C ILE A 66 7.80 10.61 1.46
N ILE A 67 8.80 9.78 1.78
CA ILE A 67 9.85 10.14 2.76
C ILE A 67 10.63 11.37 2.31
N LYS A 68 11.02 11.44 1.03
CA LYS A 68 11.74 12.62 0.50
C LYS A 68 10.88 13.89 0.53
N ALA A 69 9.61 13.78 0.14
CA ALA A 69 8.69 14.91 0.15
C ALA A 69 8.42 15.42 1.57
N GLN A 70 8.24 14.51 2.53
CA GLN A 70 8.07 14.86 3.94
C GLN A 70 9.33 15.50 4.54
N ALA A 71 10.52 14.96 4.22
CA ALA A 71 11.79 15.55 4.66
C ALA A 71 12.02 16.95 4.08
N PHE A 72 11.57 17.21 2.85
CA PHE A 72 11.65 18.53 2.23
C PHE A 72 10.59 19.52 2.77
N SER A 73 9.39 19.02 3.09
CA SER A 73 8.26 19.84 3.56
C SER A 73 7.60 19.26 4.83
N PRO A 74 8.23 19.37 6.02
CA PRO A 74 7.73 18.76 7.25
C PRO A 74 6.39 19.33 7.72
N THR A 75 6.05 20.56 7.35
CA THR A 75 4.78 21.23 7.69
C THR A 75 3.55 20.49 7.15
N PHE A 76 3.70 19.77 6.04
CA PHE A 76 2.65 18.97 5.42
C PHE A 76 2.67 17.49 5.83
N SER A 77 3.38 17.13 6.91
CA SER A 77 3.46 15.74 7.40
C SER A 77 2.08 15.09 7.59
N HIS A 78 1.08 15.86 8.01
CA HIS A 78 -0.30 15.40 8.15
C HIS A 78 -0.95 15.01 6.81
N VAL A 79 -0.64 15.72 5.72
CA VAL A 79 -1.12 15.40 4.36
C VAL A 79 -0.48 14.11 3.86
N TYR A 80 0.83 13.94 4.08
CA TYR A 80 1.53 12.70 3.70
C TYR A 80 1.08 11.50 4.53
N ALA A 81 0.80 11.69 5.82
CA ALA A 81 0.24 10.65 6.68
C ALA A 81 -1.15 10.21 6.18
N ALA A 82 -2.03 11.16 5.87
CA ALA A 82 -3.34 10.86 5.28
C ALA A 82 -3.22 10.13 3.93
N LEU A 83 -2.26 10.51 3.09
CA LEU A 83 -2.00 9.83 1.82
C LEU A 83 -1.61 8.36 2.02
N VAL A 84 -0.69 8.08 2.94
CA VAL A 84 -0.24 6.71 3.26
C VAL A 84 -1.39 5.90 3.83
N ALA A 85 -2.16 6.48 4.77
CA ALA A 85 -3.30 5.83 5.39
C ALA A 85 -4.32 5.37 4.34
N VAL A 86 -4.75 6.25 3.42
CA VAL A 86 -5.74 5.88 2.40
C VAL A 86 -5.20 4.83 1.41
N ILE A 87 -3.91 4.88 1.06
CA ILE A 87 -3.30 3.86 0.20
C ILE A 87 -3.26 2.49 0.89
N ASN A 88 -2.94 2.45 2.19
CA ASN A 88 -2.97 1.23 2.99
C ASN A 88 -4.41 0.69 3.12
N LEU A 89 -5.37 1.59 3.40
CA LEU A 89 -6.79 1.28 3.54
C LEU A 89 -7.37 0.60 2.28
N ASN A 90 -7.07 1.15 1.11
CA ASN A 90 -7.56 0.60 -0.17
C ASN A 90 -6.97 -0.78 -0.49
N ARG A 91 -5.81 -1.16 0.07
CA ARG A 91 -5.28 -2.52 -0.10
C ARG A 91 -6.17 -3.54 0.59
N PHE A 92 -6.68 -3.19 1.76
CA PHE A 92 -7.56 -4.04 2.53
C PHE A 92 -8.94 -4.16 1.86
N ASN A 93 -9.48 -3.05 1.35
CA ASN A 93 -10.80 -3.06 0.70
C ASN A 93 -10.84 -3.77 -0.67
N ARG A 94 -9.68 -4.16 -1.24
CA ARG A 94 -9.59 -4.90 -2.51
C ARG A 94 -9.73 -6.42 -2.37
N PHE A 95 -10.00 -6.94 -1.17
CA PHE A 95 -10.43 -8.34 -1.05
C PHE A 95 -11.83 -8.50 -1.64
N ASN A 96 -11.90 -8.81 -2.95
CA ASN A 96 -13.15 -9.02 -3.69
C ASN A 96 -14.08 -10.08 -3.08
N ASN A 97 -13.55 -10.96 -2.22
CA ASN A 97 -14.28 -12.04 -1.57
C ASN A 97 -14.42 -11.77 -0.07
N LYS A 98 -15.65 -11.52 0.39
CA LYS A 98 -15.95 -11.26 1.82
C LYS A 98 -15.45 -12.37 2.75
N ILE A 99 -15.52 -13.63 2.31
CA ILE A 99 -15.04 -14.79 3.09
C ILE A 99 -13.52 -14.70 3.31
N ILE A 100 -12.76 -14.35 2.26
CA ILE A 100 -11.30 -14.21 2.34
C ILE A 100 -10.93 -12.98 3.18
N ALA A 101 -11.67 -11.88 3.02
CA ALA A 101 -11.46 -10.69 3.86
C ALA A 101 -11.65 -11.03 5.34
N ALA A 102 -12.71 -11.76 5.71
CA ALA A 102 -12.98 -12.16 7.08
C ALA A 102 -11.90 -13.09 7.65
N THR A 103 -11.44 -14.09 6.89
CA THR A 103 -10.38 -15.01 7.35
C THR A 103 -9.04 -14.31 7.50
N VAL A 104 -8.68 -13.41 6.58
CA VAL A 104 -7.47 -12.59 6.67
C VAL A 104 -7.56 -11.63 7.86
N SER A 105 -8.70 -10.97 8.06
CA SER A 105 -8.93 -10.08 9.21
C SER A 105 -8.71 -10.84 10.52
N LYS A 106 -9.31 -12.02 10.66
CA LYS A 106 -9.14 -12.87 11.84
C LYS A 106 -7.70 -13.30 12.05
N PHE A 107 -7.00 -13.69 10.99
CA PHE A 107 -5.58 -14.05 11.07
C PHE A 107 -4.72 -12.87 11.54
N LEU A 108 -4.94 -11.67 10.98
CA LEU A 108 -4.24 -10.45 11.37
C LEU A 108 -4.53 -10.08 12.84
N ALA A 109 -5.76 -10.24 13.32
CA ALA A 109 -6.09 -10.04 14.73
C ALA A 109 -5.25 -10.93 15.65
N HIS A 110 -5.06 -12.21 15.29
CA HIS A 110 -4.18 -13.10 16.05
C HIS A 110 -2.70 -12.69 15.99
N LEU A 111 -2.21 -12.18 14.85
CA LEU A 111 -0.84 -11.66 14.77
C LEU A 111 -0.62 -10.42 15.66
N VAL A 112 -1.63 -9.57 15.80
CA VAL A 112 -1.62 -8.42 16.73
C VAL A 112 -1.57 -8.92 18.18
N ASN A 113 -2.36 -9.94 18.51
CA ASN A 113 -2.35 -10.55 19.85
C ASN A 113 -0.97 -11.10 20.22
N GLN A 114 -0.27 -11.70 19.25
CA GLN A 114 1.09 -12.22 19.40
C GLN A 114 2.19 -11.16 19.23
N GLN A 115 1.82 -9.88 19.04
CA GLN A 115 2.76 -8.77 18.81
C GLN A 115 3.69 -8.98 17.60
N VAL A 116 3.28 -9.81 16.64
CA VAL A 116 3.98 -9.98 15.36
C VAL A 116 3.72 -8.78 14.44
N THR A 117 2.54 -8.18 14.56
CA THR A 117 2.16 -6.95 13.85
C THR A 117 1.81 -5.85 14.83
N HIS A 118 2.19 -4.62 14.50
CA HIS A 118 1.89 -3.43 15.30
C HIS A 118 0.38 -3.16 15.35
N GLU A 119 -0.10 -2.62 16.46
CA GLU A 119 -1.50 -2.29 16.72
C GLU A 119 -2.07 -1.26 15.74
N ILE A 120 -1.21 -0.48 15.07
CA ILE A 120 -1.61 0.49 14.05
C ILE A 120 -2.32 -0.23 12.89
N LEU A 121 -1.84 -1.41 12.51
CA LEU A 121 -2.46 -2.21 11.46
C LEU A 121 -3.87 -2.67 11.86
N ALA A 122 -4.06 -3.02 13.14
CA ALA A 122 -5.37 -3.43 13.65
C ALA A 122 -6.37 -2.26 13.65
N LEU A 123 -5.91 -1.07 14.04
CA LEU A 123 -6.73 0.15 14.05
C LEU A 123 -7.11 0.57 12.62
N GLU A 124 -6.17 0.50 11.66
CA GLU A 124 -6.48 0.74 10.25
C GLU A 124 -7.55 -0.23 9.72
N ILE A 125 -7.43 -1.53 10.03
CA ILE A 125 -8.42 -2.54 9.66
C ILE A 125 -9.78 -2.22 10.29
N LEU A 126 -9.80 -1.88 11.58
CA LEU A 126 -11.01 -1.55 12.30
C LEU A 126 -11.75 -0.35 11.67
N ILE A 127 -11.02 0.69 11.27
CA ILE A 127 -11.59 1.86 10.57
C ILE A 127 -12.25 1.43 9.25
N VAL A 128 -11.60 0.57 8.44
CA VAL A 128 -12.24 0.04 7.21
C VAL A 128 -13.55 -0.67 7.53
N LEU A 129 -13.51 -1.56 8.52
CA LEU A 129 -14.67 -2.38 8.85
C LEU A 129 -15.81 -1.52 9.42
N LEU A 130 -15.51 -0.44 10.16
CA LEU A 130 -16.52 0.51 10.64
C LEU A 130 -17.21 1.27 9.51
N GLU A 131 -16.47 1.65 8.46
CA GLU A 131 -17.04 2.34 7.29
C GLU A 131 -17.93 1.42 6.42
N ASN A 132 -17.65 0.11 6.38
CA ASN A 132 -18.27 -0.81 5.42
C ASN A 132 -19.25 -1.84 6.04
N SER A 133 -19.01 -2.30 7.27
CA SER A 133 -19.85 -3.29 7.94
C SER A 133 -19.68 -3.31 9.47
N THR A 134 -20.72 -2.86 10.19
CA THR A 134 -20.76 -2.90 11.66
C THR A 134 -20.62 -4.32 12.23
N SER A 135 -21.12 -5.34 11.52
CA SER A 135 -20.99 -6.74 11.95
C SER A 135 -19.54 -7.24 11.94
N ASP A 136 -18.78 -6.92 10.89
CA ASP A 136 -17.43 -7.44 10.73
C ASP A 136 -16.44 -6.70 11.64
N SER A 137 -16.66 -5.41 11.88
CA SER A 137 -15.89 -4.63 12.87
C SER A 137 -16.09 -5.17 14.28
N ILE A 138 -17.32 -5.52 14.69
CA ILE A 138 -17.58 -6.20 15.96
C ILE A 138 -16.89 -7.56 16.01
N ALA A 139 -16.94 -8.34 14.92
CA ALA A 139 -16.29 -9.64 14.86
C ALA A 139 -14.76 -9.51 15.00
N PHE A 140 -14.13 -8.53 14.35
CA PHE A 140 -12.71 -8.26 14.47
C PHE A 140 -12.31 -7.81 15.88
N LEU A 141 -13.10 -6.91 16.50
CA LEU A 141 -12.88 -6.49 17.89
C LEU A 141 -13.01 -7.64 18.89
N LYS A 142 -13.87 -8.63 18.64
CA LYS A 142 -13.93 -9.83 19.48
C LYS A 142 -12.62 -10.64 19.46
N GLU A 143 -11.85 -10.58 18.38
CA GLU A 143 -10.62 -11.36 18.23
C GLU A 143 -9.40 -10.66 18.85
N CYS A 144 -9.25 -9.32 18.71
CA CYS A 144 -8.07 -8.59 19.23
C CYS A 144 -8.36 -7.36 20.11
N GLY A 145 -9.63 -7.09 20.44
CA GLY A 145 -10.04 -5.89 21.18
C GLY A 145 -9.42 -5.78 22.58
N ALA A 146 -9.28 -6.90 23.30
CA ALA A 146 -8.61 -6.92 24.60
C ALA A 146 -7.16 -6.43 24.51
N LYS A 147 -6.40 -6.97 23.54
CA LYS A 147 -5.00 -6.57 23.30
C LYS A 147 -4.88 -5.09 22.90
N LEU A 148 -5.83 -4.61 22.09
CA LEU A 148 -5.85 -3.20 21.68
C LEU A 148 -6.20 -2.26 22.84
N SER A 149 -7.08 -2.67 23.74
CA SER A 149 -7.39 -1.91 24.96
C SER A 149 -6.16 -1.77 25.87
N ASP A 150 -5.32 -2.80 25.95
CA ASP A 150 -4.09 -2.77 26.73
C ASP A 150 -3.00 -1.88 26.12
N ILE A 151 -2.82 -1.95 24.79
CA ILE A 151 -1.69 -1.30 24.10
C ILE A 151 -2.05 0.12 23.65
N SER A 152 -3.29 0.34 23.20
CA SER A 152 -3.75 1.61 22.65
C SER A 152 -5.17 1.95 23.12
N PRO A 153 -5.37 2.21 24.43
CA PRO A 153 -6.68 2.53 25.00
C PRO A 153 -7.29 3.82 24.43
N LYS A 154 -6.48 4.72 23.87
CA LYS A 154 -6.95 5.95 23.20
C LYS A 154 -7.31 5.74 21.73
N GLY A 155 -6.85 4.65 21.12
CA GLY A 155 -7.12 4.31 19.73
C GLY A 155 -8.42 3.53 19.54
N LEU A 156 -8.94 2.94 20.62
CA LEU A 156 -10.26 2.31 20.70
C LEU A 156 -11.32 3.35 21.13
#